data_AF-A0A8S2Y3N6-F1
#
_entry.id   AF-A0A8S2Y3N6-F1
#
_cell.length_a   1.000
_cell.length_b   1.000
_cell.length_c   1.000
_cell.angle_alpha   90.00
_cell.angle_beta   90.00
_cell.angle_gamma   90.00
#
_symmetry.space_group_name_H-M   'P 1'
#
loop_
_entity.id
_entity.type
_entity.pdbx_description
1 polymer ?
#
loop_
_entity_poly.entity_id
_entity_poly.type
_entity_poly.pdbx_seq_one_letter_code
_entity_poly.pdbx_strand_id
1 'polypeptide(L)' 'TVYYETLCPDCRQFISTQVWNAYQSILSIVNISFVPYGNAHEVYRPETKLYEFYCQHGADECYGNLIH' A
#
# COMPACT_ATOMS: atom_id res chain seq x y z
N THR A 1 -5.62 -1.19 10.61
CA THR A 1 -4.64 -0.74 9.60
C THR A 1 -4.53 -1.80 8.53
N VAL A 2 -4.46 -1.38 7.26
CA VAL A 2 -4.29 -2.25 6.08
C VAL A 2 -2.97 -1.89 5.41
N TYR A 3 -2.05 -2.84 5.38
CA TYR A 3 -0.79 -2.74 4.62
C TYR A 3 -0.97 -3.45 3.30
N TYR A 4 -0.61 -2.80 2.20
CA TYR A 4 -0.87 -3.32 0.86
C TYR A 4 0.06 -2.70 -0.18
N GLU A 5 0.00 -3.23 -1.40
CA GLU A 5 0.74 -2.74 -2.57
C GLU A 5 -0.28 -2.33 -3.63
N THR A 6 -0.08 -1.17 -4.29
CA THR A 6 -1.11 -0.62 -5.17
C THR A 6 -1.41 -1.46 -6.40
N LEU A 7 -0.45 -2.29 -6.86
CA LEU A 7 -0.65 -3.17 -8.03
C LEU A 7 -0.85 -4.64 -7.68
N CYS A 8 -0.75 -5.03 -6.41
CA CYS A 8 -1.08 -6.39 -5.98
C CYS A 8 -2.58 -6.71 -6.24
N PRO A 9 -2.91 -7.71 -7.08
CA PRO A 9 -4.29 -8.03 -7.43
C PRO A 9 -5.16 -8.35 -6.23
N ASP A 10 -4.66 -9.16 -5.31
CA ASP A 10 -5.40 -9.59 -4.12
C ASP A 10 -5.61 -8.43 -3.13
N CYS A 11 -4.63 -7.53 -3.00
CA CYS A 11 -4.78 -6.31 -2.20
C CYS A 11 -5.91 -5.43 -2.75
N ARG A 12 -5.94 -5.19 -4.07
CA ARG A 12 -6.99 -4.40 -4.72
C ARG A 12 -8.36 -5.05 -4.54
N GLN A 13 -8.44 -6.37 -4.70
CA GLN A 13 -9.68 -7.11 -4.50
C GLN A 13 -10.14 -7.04 -3.04
N PHE A 14 -9.25 -7.25 -2.08
CA PHE A 14 -9.55 -7.18 -0.65
C PHE A 14 -10.09 -5.80 -0.26
N ILE A 15 -9.43 -4.72 -0.69
CA ILE A 15 -9.84 -3.35 -0.36
C ILE A 15 -11.19 -3.01 -1.00
N SER A 16 -11.33 -3.26 -2.31
CA SER A 16 -12.54 -2.87 -3.06
C SER A 16 -13.78 -3.68 -2.71
N THR A 17 -13.62 -4.92 -2.25
CA THR A 17 -14.77 -5.81 -1.98
C THR A 17 -15.00 -6.12 -0.52
N GLN A 18 -13.96 -6.36 0.29
CA GLN A 18 -14.16 -6.75 1.69
C GLN A 18 -14.12 -5.51 2.58
N VAL A 19 -13.03 -4.74 2.50
CA VAL A 19 -12.85 -3.55 3.35
C VAL A 19 -13.92 -2.51 3.07
N TRP A 20 -14.16 -2.20 1.79
CA TRP A 20 -15.17 -1.21 1.42
C TRP A 20 -16.57 -1.60 1.90
N ASN A 21 -17.00 -2.84 1.65
CA ASN A 21 -18.32 -3.31 2.07
C ASN A 21 -18.49 -3.31 3.59
N ALA A 22 -17.46 -3.74 4.33
CA ALA A 22 -17.46 -3.66 5.78
C ALA A 22 -17.55 -2.19 6.25
N TYR A 23 -16.71 -1.32 5.70
CA TYR A 23 -16.61 0.09 6.09
C TYR A 23 -17.96 0.83 5.97
N GLN A 24 -18.76 0.54 4.95
CA GLN A 24 -20.12 1.09 4.81
C GLN A 24 -21.04 0.77 6.00
N SER A 25 -20.83 -0.36 6.68
CA SER A 25 -21.69 -0.82 7.77
C SER A 25 -21.19 -0.42 9.17
N ILE A 26 -19.88 -0.22 9.34
CA ILE A 26 -19.25 -0.02 10.67
C ILE A 26 -18.47 1.30 10.80
N LEU A 27 -18.69 2.25 9.89
CA LEU A 27 -17.92 3.50 9.81
C LEU A 27 -17.85 4.29 11.12
N SER A 28 -18.90 4.24 11.95
CA SER A 28 -18.99 4.97 13.22
C SER A 28 -18.18 4.35 14.37
N ILE A 29 -17.74 3.11 14.23
CA ILE A 29 -17.06 2.35 15.30
C ILE A 29 -15.69 1.80 14.87
N VAL A 30 -15.23 2.15 13.67
CA VAL A 30 -13.95 1.69 13.14
C VAL A 30 -13.08 2.88 12.73
N ASN A 31 -11.78 2.76 12.96
CA ASN A 31 -10.78 3.66 12.40
C ASN A 31 -9.82 2.84 11.52
N ILE A 32 -9.91 3.02 10.21
CA ILE A 32 -9.08 2.30 9.23
C ILE A 32 -7.99 3.24 8.73
N SER A 33 -6.74 2.78 8.81
CA SER A 33 -5.59 3.44 8.20
C SER A 33 -5.06 2.57 7.08
N PHE A 34 -4.83 3.15 5.91
CA PHE A 34 -4.23 2.49 4.75
C PHE A 34 -2.75 2.88 4.68
N VAL A 35 -1.88 1.89 4.49
CA VAL A 35 -0.42 2.08 4.40
C VAL A 35 0.08 1.38 3.14
N PRO A 36 0.24 2.12 2.03
CA PRO A 36 0.76 1.57 0.79
C PRO A 36 2.28 1.40 0.86
N TYR A 37 2.72 0.17 1.03
CA TYR A 37 4.13 -0.23 1.08
C TYR A 37 4.23 -1.72 0.79
N GLY A 38 3.51 -2.53 1.59
CA GLY A 38 3.39 -3.97 1.44
C GLY A 38 4.74 -4.69 1.39
N ASN A 39 5.02 -5.40 0.29
CA ASN A 39 6.26 -6.12 0.08
C ASN A 39 7.36 -5.31 -0.61
N ALA A 40 7.22 -3.97 -0.69
CA ALA A 40 8.31 -3.13 -1.13
C ALA A 40 9.53 -3.33 -0.21
N HIS A 41 10.72 -3.22 -0.78
CA HIS A 41 11.97 -3.21 -0.03
C HIS A 41 12.76 -1.95 -0.35
N GLU A 42 13.46 -1.47 0.66
CA GLU A 42 14.22 -0.23 0.60
C GLU A 42 15.70 -0.52 0.83
N VAL A 43 16.54 0.22 0.12
CA VAL A 43 17.98 0.16 0.32
C VAL A 43 18.51 1.57 0.48
N TYR A 44 19.14 1.82 1.62
CA TYR A 44 19.80 3.10 1.87
C TYR A 44 21.05 3.22 1.00
N ARG A 45 21.20 4.37 0.33
CA ARG A 45 22.35 4.75 -0.49
C ARG A 45 23.17 5.80 0.25
N PRO A 46 24.32 5.45 0.86
CA PRO A 46 25.14 6.39 1.62
C PRO A 46 25.65 7.58 0.80
N GLU A 47 25.86 7.40 -0.50
CA GLU A 47 26.42 8.39 -1.42
C GLU A 47 25.43 9.54 -1.68
N THR A 48 24.15 9.20 -1.85
CA THR A 48 23.07 10.17 -2.09
C THR A 48 22.34 10.55 -0.80
N LYS A 49 22.54 9.78 0.28
CA LYS A 49 21.79 9.87 1.56
C LYS A 49 20.28 9.69 1.37
N LEU A 50 19.89 8.88 0.39
CA LEU A 50 18.49 8.59 0.08
C LEU A 50 18.20 7.10 0.20
N TYR A 51 16.93 6.76 0.39
CA TYR A 51 16.43 5.40 0.23
C TYR A 51 15.99 5.20 -1.22
N GLU A 52 16.41 4.09 -1.81
CA GLU A 52 15.86 3.57 -3.06
C GLU A 52 14.85 2.47 -2.75
N PHE A 53 13.68 2.52 -3.38
CA PHE A 53 12.58 1.59 -3.16
C PHE A 53 12.38 0.68 -4.37
N TYR A 54 12.05 -0.57 -4.08
CA TYR A 54 11.85 -1.62 -5.06
C TYR A 54 10.56 -2.37 -4.72
N CYS A 55 9.66 -2.45 -5.69
CA CYS A 55 8.32 -3.03 -5.53
C CYS A 55 8.18 -4.27 -6.41
N GLN A 56 7.31 -5.21 -6.02
CA GLN A 56 7.19 -6.51 -6.70
C GLN A 56 6.65 -6.37 -8.12
N HIS A 57 5.78 -5.38 -8.35
CA HIS A 57 5.16 -5.13 -9.65
C HIS A 57 5.82 -3.95 -10.39
N GLY A 58 7.06 -3.62 -10.06
CA GLY A 58 7.89 -2.65 -10.79
C GLY A 58 7.66 -1.18 -10.40
N ALA A 59 8.17 -0.28 -11.24
CA ALA A 59 8.22 1.16 -10.94
C ALA A 59 6.83 1.80 -10.81
N ASP A 60 5.85 1.32 -11.59
CA ASP A 60 4.47 1.83 -11.52
C ASP A 60 3.82 1.53 -10.16
N GLU A 61 4.14 0.39 -9.55
CA GLU A 61 3.70 0.10 -8.19
C GLU A 61 4.40 0.99 -7.17
N CYS A 62 5.71 1.21 -7.29
CA CYS A 62 6.39 2.13 -6.38
C CYS A 62 5.86 3.56 -6.49
N TYR A 63 5.56 4.01 -7.71
CA TYR A 63 4.91 5.30 -7.96
C TYR A 63 3.51 5.34 -7.36
N GLY A 64 2.72 4.28 -7.53
CA GLY A 64 1.41 4.14 -6.92
C GLY A 64 1.47 4.16 -5.39
N ASN A 65 2.40 3.43 -4.79
CA ASN A 65 2.60 3.38 -3.35
C ASN A 65 3.00 4.75 -2.77
N LEU A 66 3.70 5.59 -3.52
CA LEU A 66 4.09 6.95 -3.11
C LEU A 66 2.91 7.93 -3.10
N ILE A 67 1.96 7.78 -4.02
CA ILE A 67 0.89 8.77 -4.25
C ILE A 67 -0.36 8.49 -3.42
N HIS A 68 -0.66 7.21 -3.16
CA HIS A 68 -1.85 6.81 -2.42
C HIS A 68 -1.73 7.13 -0.93
#